data_AF-A0A371BQ66-F1
#
_entry.id   AF-A0A371BQ66-F1
#
_cell.length_a   1.000
_cell.length_b   1.000
_cell.length_c   1.000
_cell.angle_alpha   90.00
_cell.angle_beta   90.00
_cell.angle_gamma   90.00
#
_symmetry.space_group_name_H-M   'P 1'
#
loop_
_entity.id
_entity.type
_entity.pdbx_description
1 polymer ?
#
loop_
_entity_poly.entity_id
_entity_poly.type
_entity_poly.pdbx_seq_one_letter_code
_entity_poly.pdbx_strand_id
1 'polypeptide(L)' 'MLSLYTNLMARLRTDEKGATAVEYGIMVGLIAVVIIVAVSTLGGTLDGFFDSMNTELAKKTTTTTTTP' A
#
# COMPACT_ATOMS: atom_id res chain seq x y z
N MET A 1 -26.39 27.61 34.20
CA MET A 1 -26.40 28.24 32.87
C MET A 1 -25.06 28.19 32.11
N LEU A 2 -23.93 27.85 32.75
CA LEU A 2 -22.64 27.76 32.05
C LEU A 2 -22.42 26.47 31.24
N SER A 3 -23.06 25.35 31.61
CA SER A 3 -22.79 24.04 31.00
C SER A 3 -23.21 23.94 29.52
N LEU A 4 -24.23 24.70 29.11
CA LEU A 4 -24.68 24.77 27.73
C LEU A 4 -23.65 25.46 26.83
N TYR A 5 -23.06 26.54 27.31
CA TYR A 5 -22.00 27.26 26.61
C TYR A 5 -20.75 26.39 26.43
N THR A 6 -20.35 25.68 27.49
CA THR A 6 -19.21 24.77 27.43
C THR A 6 -19.43 23.61 26.45
N ASN A 7 -20.63 23.02 26.43
CA ASN A 7 -20.96 21.92 25.51
C ASN A 7 -21.02 22.38 24.04
N LEU A 8 -21.50 23.59 23.77
CA LEU A 8 -21.52 24.17 22.42
C LEU A 8 -20.09 24.46 21.93
N MET A 9 -19.25 25.05 22.78
CA MET A 9 -17.84 25.32 22.45
C MET A 9 -17.01 24.04 22.30
N ALA A 10 -17.33 22.98 23.06
CA ALA A 10 -16.68 21.68 22.92
C ALA A 10 -17.02 20.99 21.58
N ARG A 11 -18.26 21.11 21.10
CA ARG A 11 -18.67 20.59 19.78
C ARG A 11 -17.99 21.34 18.64
N LEU A 12 -17.97 22.68 18.70
CA LEU A 12 -17.32 23.51 17.68
C LEU A 12 -15.80 23.27 17.58
N ARG A 13 -15.09 23.06 18.72
CA ARG A 13 -13.67 22.65 18.72
C ARG A 13 -13.42 21.24 18.17
N THR A 14 -14.44 20.39 18.11
CA THR A 14 -14.34 19.02 17.61
C THR A 14 -14.61 18.96 16.10
N ASP A 15 -15.51 19.80 15.60
CA ASP A 15 -15.87 19.85 14.17
C ASP A 15 -14.70 20.33 13.28
N GLU A 16 -13.88 21.29 13.75
CA GLU A 16 -12.69 21.73 12.99
C GLU A 16 -11.58 20.67 12.91
N LYS A 17 -11.41 19.86 13.97
CA LYS A 17 -10.49 18.71 13.97
C LYS A 17 -10.91 17.62 13.00
N GLY A 18 -12.22 17.45 12.79
CA GLY A 18 -12.77 16.52 11.80
C GLY A 18 -12.56 16.99 10.36
N ALA A 19 -12.76 18.29 10.10
CA ALA A 19 -12.52 18.87 8.78
C ALA A 19 -11.04 18.78 8.35
N THR A 20 -10.10 19.05 9.26
CA THR A 20 -8.65 18.90 8.96
C THR A 20 -8.24 17.44 8.75
N ALA A 21 -8.90 16.47 9.38
CA ALA A 21 -8.61 15.05 9.17
C ALA A 21 -8.89 14.60 7.72
N VAL A 22 -9.89 15.19 7.06
CA VAL A 22 -10.26 14.86 5.67
C VAL A 22 -9.24 15.44 4.67
N GLU A 23 -8.73 16.65 4.92
CA GLU A 23 -7.73 17.28 4.05
C GLU A 23 -6.42 16.49 4.03
N TYR A 24 -5.88 16.17 5.22
CA TYR A 24 -4.69 15.32 5.31
C TYR A 24 -5.00 13.88 4.87
N GLY A 25 -6.23 13.40 5.06
CA GLY A 25 -6.69 12.09 4.61
C GLY A 25 -6.65 11.93 3.09
N ILE A 26 -7.03 12.95 2.33
CA ILE A 26 -6.92 12.94 0.85
C ILE A 26 -5.46 12.95 0.39
N MET A 27 -4.60 13.75 1.03
CA MET A 27 -3.17 13.80 0.67
C MET A 27 -2.49 12.45 0.91
N VAL A 28 -2.73 11.84 2.08
CA VAL A 28 -2.23 10.49 2.41
C VAL A 28 -2.86 9.45 1.49
N GLY A 29 -4.15 9.59 1.15
CA GLY A 29 -4.85 8.70 0.21
C GLY A 29 -4.22 8.66 -1.17
N LEU A 30 -3.83 9.81 -1.73
CA LEU A 30 -3.12 9.86 -3.02
C LEU A 30 -1.75 9.18 -2.96
N ILE A 31 -1.00 9.39 -1.88
CA ILE A 31 0.29 8.73 -1.67
C ILE A 31 0.09 7.21 -1.54
N ALA A 32 -0.95 6.77 -0.83
CA ALA A 32 -1.27 5.36 -0.68
C ALA A 32 -1.55 4.68 -2.03
N VAL A 33 -2.30 5.33 -2.92
CA VAL A 33 -2.56 4.81 -4.28
C VAL A 33 -1.26 4.65 -5.07
N VAL A 34 -0.36 5.64 -5.03
CA VAL A 34 0.95 5.57 -5.71
C VAL A 34 1.79 4.42 -5.17
N ILE A 35 1.82 4.24 -3.84
CA ILE A 35 2.57 3.14 -3.21
C ILE A 35 1.99 1.78 -3.64
N ILE A 36 0.66 1.62 -3.66
CA ILE A 36 0.02 0.37 -4.09
C ILE A 36 0.43 0.01 -5.52
N VAL A 37 0.39 0.99 -6.44
CA VAL A 37 0.80 0.78 -7.83
C VAL A 37 2.28 0.38 -7.90
N ALA A 38 3.16 1.11 -7.22
CA ALA A 38 4.60 0.82 -7.24
C ALA A 38 4.94 -0.56 -6.65
N VAL A 39 4.29 -0.96 -5.55
CA VAL A 39 4.50 -2.27 -4.94
C VAL A 39 3.93 -3.38 -5.82
N SER A 40 2.80 -3.15 -6.50
CA SER A 40 2.20 -4.15 -7.40
C SER A 40 3.10 -4.45 -8.61
N THR A 41 3.70 -3.42 -9.21
CA THR A 41 4.61 -3.58 -10.36
C THR A 41 5.93 -4.22 -9.93
N LEU A 42 6.44 -3.85 -8.75
CA LEU A 42 7.62 -4.49 -8.17
C LEU A 42 7.37 -5.98 -7.89
N GLY A 43 6.22 -6.33 -7.31
CA GLY A 43 5.82 -7.70 -7.07
C GLY A 43 5.80 -8.54 -8.35
N GLY A 44 5.14 -8.04 -9.41
CA GLY A 44 5.12 -8.73 -10.70
C GLY A 44 6.51 -8.91 -11.32
N THR A 45 7.41 -7.95 -11.14
CA THR A 45 8.81 -8.06 -11.61
C THR A 45 9.58 -9.13 -10.84
N LEU A 46 9.41 -9.19 -9.52
CA LEU A 46 10.03 -10.20 -8.67
C LEU A 46 9.53 -11.60 -8.99
N ASP A 47 8.22 -11.78 -9.18
CA ASP A 47 7.63 -13.07 -9.56
C ASP A 47 8.20 -13.55 -10.90
N GLY A 48 8.28 -12.67 -11.92
CA GLY A 48 8.87 -13.01 -13.21
C GLY A 48 10.37 -13.36 -13.11
N PHE A 49 11.11 -12.71 -12.22
CA PHE A 49 12.51 -13.04 -11.96
C PHE A 49 12.66 -14.44 -11.35
N PHE A 50 11.86 -14.77 -10.34
CA PHE A 50 11.89 -16.10 -9.73
C PHE A 50 11.41 -17.20 -10.70
N ASP A 51 10.42 -16.92 -11.54
CA ASP A 51 9.96 -17.86 -12.56
C ASP A 51 11.04 -18.13 -13.62
N SER A 52 11.77 -17.09 -14.02
CA SER A 52 12.92 -17.22 -14.92
C SER A 52 14.03 -18.06 -14.28
N MET A 53 14.34 -17.84 -13.00
CA MET A 53 15.30 -18.66 -12.27
C MET A 53 14.88 -20.13 -12.18
N ASN A 54 13.60 -20.39 -11.87
CA ASN A 54 13.05 -21.74 -11.82
C ASN A 54 13.13 -22.42 -13.18
N THR A 55 12.82 -21.70 -14.26
CA THR A 55 12.92 -22.20 -15.64
C THR A 55 14.36 -22.59 -15.98
N GLU A 56 15.34 -21.72 -15.68
CA GLU A 56 16.74 -22.03 -15.92
C GLU A 56 17.25 -23.19 -15.05
N LEU A 57 16.80 -23.30 -13.81
CA LEU A 57 17.16 -24.42 -12.92
C LEU A 57 16.56 -25.74 -13.40
N ALA A 58 15.29 -25.74 -13.85
CA ALA A 58 14.63 -26.89 -14.44
C ALA A 58 15.35 -27.33 -15.73
N LYS A 59 15.67 -26.38 -16.61
CA LYS A 59 16.43 -26.63 -17.84
C LYS A 59 17.83 -27.18 -17.57
N LYS A 60 18.54 -26.64 -16.57
CA LYS A 60 19.83 -27.17 -16.10
C LYS A 60 19.70 -28.63 -15.64
N THR A 61 18.61 -28.96 -14.94
CA THR A 61 18.32 -30.31 -14.47
C THR A 61 18.06 -31.26 -15.64
N THR A 62 17.30 -30.85 -16.65
CA THR A 62 17.01 -31.67 -17.84
C THR A 62 18.24 -31.87 -18.74
N THR A 63 19.18 -30.93 -18.76
CA THR A 63 20.41 -31.03 -19.58
C THR A 63 21.49 -31.91 -18.94
N THR A 64 21.31 -32.37 -17.69
CA THR A 64 22.25 -33.24 -16.97
C THR A 64 21.73 -34.68 -16.82
N THR A 65 20.69 -35.07 -17.58
CA THR A 65 20.13 -36.44 -17.57
C THR A 65 19.76 -36.91 -18.97
N THR A 66 20.57 -36.59 -19.98
CA THR A 66 20.57 -37.30 -21.26
C THR A 66 22.00 -37.41 -21.78
N THR A 67 22.83 -38.16 -21.07
CA THR A 67 23.98 -38.84 -21.69
C THR A 67 23.53 -40.28 -21.94
N PRO A 68 23.51 -40.79 -23.20
CA PRO A 68 23.35 -42.21 -23.45
C PRO A 68 24.50 -43.04 -22.87
#